data_AF-A0A352VT89-F1
#
_entry.id   AF-A0A352VT89-F1
#
_cell.length_a   1.000
_cell.length_b   1.000
_cell.length_c   1.000
_cell.angle_alpha   90.00
_cell.angle_beta   90.00
_cell.angle_gamma   90.00
#
_symmetry.space_group_name_H-M   'P 1'
#
loop_
_entity.id
_entity.type
_entity.pdbx_description
1 polymer ?
#
loop_
_entity_poly.entity_id
_entity_poly.type
_entity_poly.pdbx_seq_one_letter_code
_entity_poly.pdbx_strand_id
1 'polypeptide(L)'
;MRLLERSYGEVTNLRRLPTVTRRMQNYYAFNFRRYEHALHPMTIGVIIETGFLTSSTDRRVILSDPERAARGIVEAVVAFPETPPPR
;
A
#
# COMPACT_ATOMS: atom_id res chain seq x y z
N MET A 1 -6.97 -6.88 -1.45
CA MET A 1 -5.51 -6.64 -1.61
C MET A 1 -4.99 -6.80 -3.05
N ARG A 2 -5.74 -7.43 -3.98
CA ARG A 2 -5.32 -7.55 -5.40
C ARG A 2 -5.29 -6.23 -6.19
N LEU A 3 -6.11 -5.25 -5.80
CA LEU A 3 -6.27 -4.00 -6.55
C LEU A 3 -5.00 -3.14 -6.54
N LEU A 4 -4.48 -2.81 -5.35
CA LEU A 4 -3.22 -2.08 -5.18
C LEU A 4 -2.02 -2.84 -5.76
N GLU A 5 -1.97 -4.16 -5.56
CA GLU A 5 -0.90 -5.00 -6.12
C GLU A 5 -0.86 -4.90 -7.65
N ARG A 6 -2.03 -4.90 -8.28
CA ARG A 6 -2.17 -4.76 -9.72
C ARG A 6 -1.83 -3.35 -10.19
N SER A 7 -2.53 -2.33 -9.71
CA SER A 7 -2.37 -0.97 -10.23
C SER A 7 -0.97 -0.40 -9.96
N TYR A 8 -0.47 -0.55 -8.74
CA TYR A 8 0.87 -0.08 -8.39
C TYR A 8 1.95 -0.91 -9.07
N GLY A 9 1.79 -2.25 -9.10
CA GLY A 9 2.74 -3.14 -9.74
C GLY A 9 2.84 -2.94 -11.25
N GLU A 10 1.71 -2.87 -11.96
CA GLU A 10 1.65 -2.64 -13.41
C GLU A 10 2.25 -1.27 -13.76
N VAL A 11 1.87 -0.23 -13.02
CA VAL A 11 2.36 1.12 -13.31
C VAL A 11 3.84 1.24 -13.02
N THR A 12 4.35 0.76 -11.88
CA THR A 12 5.75 0.99 -11.46
C THR A 12 6.74 -0.04 -11.99
N ASN A 13 6.26 -1.23 -12.36
CA ASN A 13 7.07 -2.39 -12.72
C ASN A 13 8.08 -2.83 -11.63
N LEU A 14 7.83 -2.43 -10.38
CA LEU A 14 8.65 -2.85 -9.24
C LEU A 14 8.33 -4.29 -8.87
N ARG A 15 9.38 -5.04 -8.48
CA ARG A 15 9.21 -6.42 -8.05
C ARG A 15 8.42 -6.47 -6.74
N ARG A 16 7.24 -7.08 -6.78
CA ARG A 16 6.46 -7.37 -5.57
C ARG A 16 7.19 -8.38 -4.70
N LEU A 17 7.37 -8.05 -3.41
CA LEU A 17 7.84 -8.97 -2.38
C LEU A 17 6.63 -9.41 -1.53
N PRO A 18 6.24 -10.69 -1.51
CA PRO A 18 5.02 -11.15 -0.84
C PRO A 18 5.15 -11.27 0.69
N THR A 19 5.99 -10.45 1.32
CA THR A 19 6.33 -10.60 2.74
C THR A 19 5.48 -9.66 3.59
N VAL A 20 4.34 -10.15 4.08
CA VAL A 20 3.54 -9.46 5.11
C VAL A 20 3.59 -10.27 6.40
N THR A 21 4.06 -9.66 7.49
CA THR A 21 4.16 -10.33 8.80
C THR A 21 3.03 -9.91 9.72
N ARG A 22 2.73 -10.75 10.73
CA ARG A 22 1.77 -10.41 11.81
C ARG A 22 2.14 -9.11 12.54
N ARG A 23 3.44 -8.79 12.64
CA ARG A 23 3.92 -7.55 13.26
C ARG A 23 3.55 -6.33 12.42
N MET A 24 3.65 -6.42 11.10
CA MET A 24 3.24 -5.35 10.18
C MET A 24 1.73 -5.08 10.24
N GLN A 25 0.91 -6.12 10.41
CA GLN A 25 -0.55 -5.97 10.56
C GLN A 25 -0.97 -5.36 11.90
N ASN A 26 -0.13 -5.46 12.94
CA ASN A 26 -0.37 -4.88 14.26
C ASN A 26 0.41 -3.57 14.47
N TYR A 27 0.68 -2.82 13.40
CA TYR A 27 1.30 -1.51 13.46
C TYR A 27 0.49 -0.57 14.36
N TYR A 28 1.16 0.42 14.98
CA TYR A 28 0.53 1.24 16.02
C TYR A 28 -0.74 1.95 15.53
N ALA A 29 -0.77 2.33 14.24
CA ALA A 29 -1.91 2.99 13.63
C ALA A 29 -3.16 2.09 13.50
N PHE A 30 -3.01 0.76 13.54
CA PHE A 30 -4.11 -0.19 13.37
C PHE A 30 -4.50 -0.94 14.65
N ASN A 31 -3.63 -0.95 15.66
CA ASN A 31 -3.86 -1.73 16.89
C ASN A 31 -4.66 -0.93 17.94
N PHE A 32 -5.94 -0.72 17.67
CA PHE A 32 -6.90 0.01 18.53
C PHE A 32 -7.09 -0.60 19.92
N ARG A 33 -6.72 -1.87 20.11
CA ARG A 33 -6.74 -2.52 21.42
C ARG A 33 -5.58 -2.10 22.31
N ARG A 34 -4.52 -1.53 21.72
CA ARG A 34 -3.27 -1.20 22.41
C ARG A 34 -2.95 0.29 22.43
N TYR A 35 -3.29 1.05 21.39
CA TYR A 35 -2.92 2.45 21.25
C TYR A 35 -4.14 3.35 21.19
N GLU A 36 -4.14 4.41 22.01
CA GLU A 36 -5.22 5.39 22.11
C GLU A 36 -5.47 6.15 20.79
N HIS A 37 -4.41 6.44 20.04
CA HIS A 37 -4.47 7.18 18.78
C HIS A 37 -4.45 6.28 17.53
N ALA A 38 -4.80 5.00 17.68
CA ALA A 38 -5.00 4.14 16.53
C ALA A 38 -6.29 4.52 15.77
N LEU A 39 -6.36 4.12 14.50
CA LEU A 39 -7.58 4.24 13.70
C LEU A 39 -8.73 3.48 14.36
N HIS A 40 -9.94 4.03 14.22
CA HIS A 40 -11.16 3.35 14.61
C HIS A 40 -11.27 2.00 13.86
N PRO A 41 -11.74 0.91 14.49
CA PRO A 41 -11.78 -0.42 13.88
C PRO A 41 -12.63 -0.53 12.60
N MET A 42 -13.53 0.44 12.36
CA MET A 42 -14.33 0.52 11.13
C MET A 42 -13.72 1.40 10.04
N THR A 43 -12.59 2.07 10.30
CA THR A 43 -11.88 2.84 9.29
C THR A 43 -11.07 1.90 8.41
N ILE A 44 -11.32 1.94 7.10
CA ILE A 44 -10.54 1.20 6.12
C ILE A 44 -9.18 1.87 5.99
N GLY A 45 -8.10 1.11 6.20
CA GLY A 45 -6.74 1.64 6.13
C GLY A 45 -5.74 0.58 5.68
N VAL A 46 -4.65 1.04 5.05
CA VAL A 46 -3.56 0.19 4.58
C VAL A 46 -2.24 0.96 4.68
N ILE A 47 -1.15 0.26 4.99
CA ILE A 47 0.22 0.76 4.80
C ILE A 47 0.74 0.17 3.50
N ILE A 48 1.21 1.03 2.61
CA ILE A 48 1.76 0.65 1.32
C ILE A 48 3.26 0.93 1.36
N GLU A 49 4.06 -0.11 1.22
CA GLU A 49 5.49 0.04 0.94
C GLU A 49 5.68 0.22 -0.56
N THR A 50 6.17 1.39 -0.95
CA THR A 50 6.29 1.82 -2.35
C THR A 50 7.60 1.35 -3.01
N GLY A 51 8.55 0.85 -2.22
CA GLY A 51 9.83 0.26 -2.63
C GLY A 51 10.96 0.60 -1.65
N PHE A 52 12.19 0.21 -1.97
CA PHE A 52 13.34 0.42 -1.08
C PHE A 52 14.22 1.59 -1.54
N LEU A 53 14.43 2.61 -0.69
CA LEU A 53 15.36 3.70 -1.00
C LEU A 53 16.82 3.25 -1.17
N THR A 54 17.19 2.10 -0.63
CA THR A 54 18.51 1.48 -0.81
C THR A 54 18.67 0.77 -2.16
N SER A 55 17.57 0.43 -2.84
CA SER A 55 17.56 -0.09 -4.21
C SER A 55 17.65 1.08 -5.19
N SER A 56 18.70 1.12 -6.01
CA SER A 56 18.84 2.16 -7.04
C SER A 56 17.71 2.14 -8.07
N THR A 57 17.15 0.95 -8.34
CA THR A 57 16.00 0.74 -9.22
C THR A 57 14.73 1.33 -8.62
N ASP A 58 14.39 0.94 -7.39
CA ASP A 58 13.15 1.38 -6.73
C ASP A 58 13.20 2.89 -6.46
N ARG A 59 14.35 3.37 -5.98
CA ARG A 59 14.57 4.79 -5.69
C ARG A 59 14.35 5.68 -6.92
N ARG A 60 14.66 5.20 -8.13
CA ARG A 60 14.39 5.96 -9.37
C ARG A 60 12.91 6.19 -9.57
N VAL A 61 12.07 5.19 -9.31
CA VAL A 61 10.61 5.33 -9.40
C VAL A 61 10.11 6.23 -8.26
N ILE A 62 10.58 6.05 -7.04
CA ILE A 62 10.06 6.78 -5.87
C ILE A 62 10.49 8.27 -5.87
N LEU A 63 11.73 8.57 -6.27
CA LEU A 63 12.30 9.93 -6.16
C LEU A 63 12.36 10.68 -7.49
N SER A 64 12.58 9.99 -8.61
CA SER A 64 12.78 10.64 -9.91
C SER A 64 11.51 10.66 -10.76
N ASP A 65 10.51 9.86 -10.42
CA ASP A 65 9.20 9.79 -11.12
C ASP A 65 8.05 9.53 -10.11
N PRO A 66 7.90 10.40 -9.09
CA PRO A 66 6.89 10.20 -8.04
C PRO A 66 5.45 10.19 -8.59
N GLU A 67 5.19 10.87 -9.71
CA GLU A 67 3.89 10.89 -10.38
C GLU A 67 3.47 9.49 -10.83
N ARG A 68 4.42 8.68 -11.32
CA ARG A 68 4.16 7.29 -11.69
C ARG A 68 3.73 6.46 -10.48
N ALA A 69 4.39 6.62 -9.34
CA ALA A 69 3.98 5.94 -8.10
C ALA A 69 2.59 6.41 -7.64
N ALA A 70 2.33 7.73 -7.66
CA ALA A 70 1.06 8.32 -7.26
C ALA A 70 -0.10 7.83 -8.13
N ARG A 71 0.09 7.74 -9.46
CA ARG A 71 -0.92 7.23 -10.39
C ARG A 71 -1.38 5.82 -10.02
N GLY A 72 -0.45 4.90 -9.77
CA GLY A 72 -0.80 3.53 -9.40
C GLY A 72 -1.60 3.46 -8.09
N ILE A 73 -1.33 4.35 -7.14
CA ILE A 73 -2.10 4.45 -5.89
C ILE A 73 -3.50 5.01 -6.16
N VAL A 74 -3.59 6.13 -6.89
CA VAL A 74 -4.86 6.80 -7.21
C VAL A 74 -5.81 5.88 -7.96
N GLU A 75 -5.31 5.15 -8.98
CA GLU A 75 -6.11 4.20 -9.75
C GLU A 75 -6.74 3.12 -8.86
N ALA A 76 -5.99 2.60 -7.88
CA ALA A 76 -6.54 1.65 -6.91
C ALA A 76 -7.55 2.28 -5.96
N VAL A 77 -7.29 3.49 -5.46
CA VAL A 77 -8.22 4.17 -4.53
C VAL A 77 -9.54 4.48 -5.22
N VAL A 78 -9.51 4.96 -6.46
CA VAL A 78 -10.71 5.26 -7.26
C VAL A 78 -11.50 3.99 -7.58
N ALA A 79 -10.84 2.88 -7.89
CA ALA A 79 -11.52 1.62 -8.18
C ALA A 79 -12.00 0.87 -6.93
N PHE A 80 -11.56 1.24 -5.74
CA PHE A 80 -11.89 0.53 -4.50
C PHE A 80 -13.40 0.47 -4.19
N PRO A 81 -14.18 1.57 -4.26
CA PRO A 81 -15.61 1.55 -3.95
C PRO A 81 -16.44 0.67 -4.90
N GLU A 82 -15.99 0.53 -6.14
CA GLU A 82 -16.67 -0.25 -7.19
C GLU A 82 -16.30 -1.74 -7.15
N THR A 83 -15.28 -2.11 -6.36
CA THR A 83 -14.81 -3.49 -6.29
C THR A 83 -15.67 -4.31 -5.33
N PRO A 84 -16.25 -5.46 -5.76
CA PRO A 84 -17.03 -6.31 -4.87
C PRO A 84 -16.21 -6.74 -3.65
N PRO A 85 -16.83 -6.83 -2.45
CA PRO A 85 -16.14 -7.33 -1.28
C PRO A 85 -15.62 -8.75 -1.55
N PRO A 86 -14.46 -9.12 -0.98
CA PRO A 86 -13.96 -10.49 -1.10
C PRO A 86 -15.01 -11.48 -0.56
N ARG A 87 -15.24 -12.56 -1.34
CA ARG A 87 -16.09 -13.68 -0.93
C ARG A 87 -15.44 -14.47 0.20
#